data_AF-A0A497BK81-F1
#
_entry.id   AF-A0A497BK81-F1
#
_cell.length_a   1.000
_cell.length_b   1.000
_cell.length_c   1.000
_cell.angle_alpha   90.00
_cell.angle_beta   90.00
_cell.angle_gamma   90.00
#
_symmetry.space_group_name_H-M   'P 1'
#
loop_
_entity.id
_entity.type
_entity.pdbx_description
1 polymer ?
#
loop_
_entity_poly.entity_id
_entity_poly.type
_entity_poly.pdbx_seq_one_letter_code
_entity_poly.pdbx_strand_id
1 'polypeptide(L)'
;MGRLEETKNIMENVAWSFHGLPYIWGGDDPMKGFDCSGFVIEILKSVALLPRKGDWTAQGLYNRFLITHQTQAEPEFGCLAFWHSPWGEETDKIVHVEFCLNDFLTMGASGGGSKTKTEEDASAQNAYIKVRPIRQTNLKTIINVLKRLE
;
A
#
# COMPACT_ATOMS: atom_id res chain seq x y z
N MET A 1 23.68 -7.60 11.05
CA MET A 1 22.82 -7.38 9.87
C MET A 1 22.84 -5.89 9.55
N GLY A 2 22.75 -5.46 8.28
CA GLY A 2 22.71 -4.03 7.99
C GLY A 2 21.38 -3.40 8.43
N ARG A 3 21.36 -2.10 8.79
CA ARG A 3 20.12 -1.40 9.18
C ARG A 3 19.00 -1.51 8.14
N LEU A 4 19.36 -1.49 6.86
CA LEU A 4 18.41 -1.65 5.75
C LEU A 4 17.78 -3.06 5.74
N GLU A 5 18.57 -4.09 5.99
CA GLU A 5 18.09 -5.46 6.01
C GLU A 5 17.16 -5.70 7.21
N GLU A 6 17.50 -5.17 8.39
CA GLU A 6 16.59 -5.17 9.56
C GLU A 6 15.28 -4.44 9.25
N THR A 7 15.35 -3.30 8.56
CA THR A 7 14.18 -2.52 8.15
C THR A 7 13.29 -3.35 7.22
N LYS A 8 13.86 -4.00 6.19
CA LYS A 8 13.10 -4.84 5.25
C LYS A 8 12.40 -6.00 5.97
N ASN A 9 13.12 -6.70 6.85
CA ASN A 9 12.56 -7.78 7.66
C ASN A 9 11.40 -7.33 8.56
N ILE A 10 11.48 -6.15 9.17
CA ILE A 10 10.37 -5.60 9.97
C ILE A 10 9.16 -5.32 9.09
N MET A 11 9.35 -4.65 7.95
CA MET A 11 8.24 -4.35 7.02
C MET A 11 7.56 -5.62 6.52
N GLU A 12 8.34 -6.65 6.18
CA GLU A 12 7.79 -7.94 5.74
C GLU A 12 6.94 -8.59 6.83
N ASN A 13 7.47 -8.70 8.04
CA ASN A 13 6.76 -9.29 9.17
C ASN A 13 5.46 -8.55 9.50
N VAL A 14 5.47 -7.21 9.43
CA VAL A 14 4.27 -6.39 9.65
C VAL A 14 3.26 -6.55 8.52
N ALA A 15 3.70 -6.59 7.25
CA ALA A 15 2.79 -6.81 6.14
C ALA A 15 2.08 -8.18 6.26
N TRP A 16 2.84 -9.24 6.55
CA TRP A 16 2.30 -10.60 6.65
C TRP A 16 1.44 -10.84 7.88
N SER A 17 1.63 -10.11 8.98
CA SER A 17 0.78 -10.25 10.17
C SER A 17 -0.68 -9.86 9.91
N PHE A 18 -0.92 -9.06 8.87
CA PHE A 18 -2.26 -8.61 8.46
C PHE A 18 -2.83 -9.38 7.26
N HIS A 19 -2.10 -10.36 6.71
CA HIS A 19 -2.59 -11.15 5.59
C HIS A 19 -3.90 -11.85 5.95
N GLY A 20 -4.93 -11.71 5.12
CA GLY A 20 -6.26 -12.27 5.37
C GLY A 20 -7.23 -11.32 6.07
N LEU A 21 -6.79 -10.21 6.66
CA LEU A 21 -7.71 -9.22 7.24
C LEU A 21 -8.58 -8.58 6.16
N PRO A 22 -9.85 -8.27 6.46
CA PRO A 22 -10.78 -7.74 5.47
C PRO A 22 -10.37 -6.34 4.99
N TYR A 23 -10.75 -6.02 3.76
CA TYR A 23 -10.74 -4.65 3.30
C TYR A 23 -11.92 -3.92 3.93
N ILE A 24 -11.69 -2.78 4.56
CA ILE A 24 -12.73 -1.88 5.06
C ILE A 24 -12.43 -0.47 4.56
N TRP A 25 -13.38 0.17 3.88
CA TRP A 25 -13.22 1.52 3.37
C TRP A 25 -12.99 2.54 4.50
N GLY A 26 -11.88 3.27 4.46
CA GLY A 26 -11.45 4.15 5.55
C GLY A 26 -10.93 3.39 6.77
N GLY A 27 -10.64 2.09 6.65
CA GLY A 27 -10.12 1.26 7.73
C GLY A 27 -8.62 1.47 7.96
N ASP A 28 -8.25 1.59 9.23
CA ASP A 28 -6.88 1.77 9.72
C ASP A 28 -6.61 0.92 10.98
N ASP A 29 -7.37 -0.15 11.19
CA ASP A 29 -7.39 -0.92 12.44
C ASP A 29 -6.81 -2.34 12.24
N PRO A 30 -5.69 -2.69 12.90
CA PRO A 30 -5.04 -3.99 12.77
C PRO A 30 -5.86 -5.18 13.28
N MET A 31 -7.00 -4.93 13.92
CA MET A 31 -7.92 -5.96 14.40
C MET A 31 -9.20 -6.05 13.57
N LYS A 32 -9.58 -4.98 12.85
CA LYS A 32 -10.85 -4.93 12.10
C LYS A 32 -10.69 -4.91 10.59
N GLY A 33 -9.53 -4.53 10.08
CA GLY A 33 -9.27 -4.41 8.65
C GLY A 33 -8.84 -3.02 8.22
N PHE A 34 -8.41 -2.94 6.96
CA PHE A 34 -7.75 -1.77 6.40
C PHE A 34 -8.33 -1.39 5.04
N ASP A 35 -8.21 -0.12 4.64
CA ASP A 35 -8.23 0.22 3.22
C ASP A 35 -6.82 0.15 2.61
N CYS A 36 -6.72 0.44 1.31
CA CYS A 36 -5.45 0.34 0.57
C CYS A 36 -4.33 1.18 1.21
N SER A 37 -4.64 2.42 1.60
CA SER A 37 -3.69 3.33 2.22
C SER A 37 -3.42 2.97 3.68
N GLY A 38 -4.46 2.61 4.45
CA GLY A 38 -4.33 2.24 5.86
C GLY A 38 -3.35 1.09 6.06
N PHE A 39 -3.45 0.05 5.22
CA PHE A 39 -2.52 -1.09 5.25
C PHE A 39 -1.06 -0.65 5.00
N VAL A 40 -0.83 0.16 3.95
CA VAL A 40 0.51 0.66 3.61
C VAL A 40 1.06 1.57 4.70
N ILE A 41 0.21 2.42 5.29
CA ILE A 41 0.60 3.34 6.37
C ILE A 41 1.11 2.57 7.58
N GLU A 42 0.45 1.48 7.96
CA GLU A 42 0.86 0.67 9.12
C GLU A 42 2.25 0.06 8.91
N ILE A 43 2.53 -0.44 7.71
CA ILE A 43 3.88 -0.92 7.33
C ILE A 43 4.90 0.22 7.46
N LEU A 44 4.63 1.40 6.88
CA LEU A 44 5.58 2.51 6.85
C LEU A 44 5.83 3.12 8.23
N LYS A 45 4.82 3.14 9.11
CA LYS A 45 4.96 3.59 10.51
C LYS A 45 5.87 2.68 11.32
N SER A 46 5.85 1.37 11.06
CA SER A 46 6.69 0.39 11.78
C SER A 46 8.19 0.64 11.65
N VAL A 47 8.60 1.34 10.57
CA VAL A 47 10.00 1.66 10.25
C VAL A 47 10.29 3.16 10.18
N ALA A 48 9.41 3.99 10.78
CA ALA A 48 9.58 5.44 10.88
C ALA A 48 9.67 6.21 9.54
N LEU A 49 9.17 5.64 8.44
CA LEU A 49 9.01 6.36 7.16
C LEU A 49 7.81 7.32 7.19
N LEU A 50 6.86 7.08 8.10
CA LEU A 50 5.77 7.99 8.45
C LEU A 50 5.80 8.30 9.96
N PRO A 51 5.30 9.47 10.38
CA PRO A 51 5.19 9.79 11.79
C PRO A 51 4.14 8.91 12.48
N ARG A 52 4.28 8.74 13.81
CA ARG A 52 3.39 7.90 14.62
C ARG A 52 1.90 8.27 14.52
N LYS A 53 1.60 9.55 14.32
CA LYS A 53 0.24 10.07 14.14
C LYS A 53 0.07 10.60 12.74
N GLY A 54 -1.10 10.33 12.17
CA GLY A 54 -1.48 10.78 10.83
C GLY A 54 -2.07 9.65 10.02
N ASP A 55 -2.84 10.06 9.03
CA ASP A 55 -3.47 9.23 8.03
C ASP A 55 -3.40 9.95 6.69
N TRP A 56 -3.28 9.19 5.60
CA TRP A 56 -3.11 9.70 4.25
C TRP A 56 -3.85 8.82 3.26
N THR A 57 -4.56 9.44 2.33
CA THR A 57 -5.09 8.71 1.18
C THR A 57 -3.95 8.19 0.29
N ALA A 58 -4.24 7.25 -0.61
CA ALA A 58 -3.29 6.81 -1.64
C ALA A 58 -2.68 7.99 -2.43
N GLN A 59 -3.50 8.99 -2.79
CA GLN A 59 -3.03 10.24 -3.40
C GLN A 59 -2.10 11.04 -2.47
N GLY A 60 -2.42 11.13 -1.18
CA GLY A 60 -1.58 11.80 -0.19
C GLY A 60 -0.20 11.15 -0.05
N LEU A 61 -0.15 9.81 -0.01
CA LEU A 61 1.10 9.05 0.00
C LEU A 61 1.90 9.29 -1.30
N TYR A 62 1.24 9.21 -2.46
CA TYR A 62 1.87 9.50 -3.74
C TYR A 62 2.50 10.90 -3.76
N ASN A 63 1.74 11.95 -3.40
CA ASN A 63 2.24 13.32 -3.38
C ASN A 63 3.45 13.48 -2.43
N ARG A 64 3.41 12.83 -1.26
CA ARG A 64 4.49 12.88 -0.27
C ARG A 64 5.78 12.24 -0.78
N PHE A 65 5.68 11.04 -1.35
CA PHE A 65 6.86 10.27 -1.73
C PHE A 65 7.41 10.64 -3.10
N LEU A 66 6.57 11.12 -4.03
CA LEU A 66 7.00 11.61 -5.34
C LEU A 66 8.01 12.76 -5.23
N ILE A 67 7.72 13.75 -4.38
CA ILE A 67 8.60 14.92 -4.16
C ILE A 67 9.93 14.50 -3.54
N THR A 68 9.92 13.49 -2.68
CA THR A 68 11.03 13.19 -1.79
C THR A 68 11.96 12.08 -2.29
N HIS A 69 11.53 11.22 -3.22
CA HIS A 69 12.28 10.00 -3.57
C HIS A 69 12.74 9.90 -5.04
N GLN A 70 12.42 10.91 -5.89
CA GLN A 70 12.66 10.91 -7.34
C GLN A 70 12.00 9.70 -8.06
N THR A 71 11.55 9.90 -9.30
CA THR A 71 10.57 9.04 -9.99
C THR A 71 11.11 7.72 -10.53
N GLN A 72 10.24 6.69 -10.50
CA GLN A 72 10.33 5.36 -11.13
C GLN A 72 11.52 4.50 -10.69
N ALA A 73 11.23 3.58 -9.77
CA ALA A 73 12.04 2.40 -9.57
C ALA A 73 11.42 1.24 -10.37
N GLU A 74 12.26 0.32 -10.83
CA GLU A 74 11.78 -1.05 -11.07
C GLU A 74 11.17 -1.58 -9.78
N PRO A 75 10.06 -2.33 -9.82
CA PRO A 75 9.50 -2.91 -8.62
C PRO A 75 10.53 -3.77 -7.90
N GLU A 76 10.64 -3.56 -6.60
CA GLU A 76 11.45 -4.37 -5.71
C GLU A 76 10.83 -4.34 -4.31
N PHE A 77 11.34 -5.18 -3.41
CA PHE A 77 10.89 -5.19 -2.03
C PHE A 77 11.00 -3.79 -1.41
N GLY A 78 9.91 -3.30 -0.83
CA GLY A 78 9.90 -2.00 -0.18
C GLY A 78 9.41 -0.86 -1.06
N CYS A 79 9.18 -1.09 -2.36
CA CYS A 79 8.52 -0.12 -3.22
C CYS A 79 7.02 -0.01 -2.92
N LEU A 80 6.43 1.13 -3.30
CA LEU A 80 4.99 1.33 -3.35
C LEU A 80 4.54 1.45 -4.80
N ALA A 81 3.56 0.64 -5.20
CA ALA A 81 2.92 0.73 -6.50
C ALA A 81 1.63 1.55 -6.39
N PHE A 82 1.42 2.50 -7.30
CA PHE A 82 0.27 3.39 -7.29
C PHE A 82 -0.53 3.26 -8.58
N TRP A 83 -1.86 3.14 -8.45
CA TRP A 83 -2.78 3.12 -9.60
C TRP A 83 -3.67 4.35 -9.62
N HIS A 84 -3.90 4.87 -10.82
CA HIS A 84 -4.81 5.98 -11.05
C HIS A 84 -6.22 5.48 -11.43
N SER A 85 -7.21 6.37 -11.33
CA SER A 85 -8.59 6.05 -11.68
C SER A 85 -8.70 5.68 -13.16
N PRO A 86 -9.33 4.55 -13.52
CA PRO A 86 -9.64 4.26 -14.92
C PRO A 86 -10.82 5.08 -15.46
N TRP A 87 -11.57 5.74 -14.58
CA TRP A 87 -12.88 6.32 -14.87
C TRP A 87 -13.07 7.69 -14.20
N GLY A 88 -13.92 8.54 -14.77
CA GLY A 88 -14.25 9.87 -14.24
C GLY A 88 -13.45 11.02 -14.89
N GLU A 89 -13.75 12.26 -14.45
CA GLU A 89 -13.15 13.49 -15.02
C GLU A 89 -11.66 13.65 -14.66
N GLU A 90 -11.22 13.10 -13.52
CA GLU A 90 -9.83 13.14 -13.05
C GLU A 90 -9.12 11.80 -13.29
N THR A 91 -8.81 11.51 -14.54
CA THR A 91 -8.14 10.26 -14.95
C THR A 91 -6.74 10.08 -14.35
N ASP A 92 -6.11 11.15 -13.83
CA ASP A 92 -4.77 11.09 -13.24
C ASP A 92 -4.75 10.94 -11.71
N LYS A 93 -5.93 10.94 -11.06
CA LYS A 93 -6.04 10.80 -9.62
C LYS A 93 -5.65 9.39 -9.18
N ILE A 94 -4.74 9.30 -8.21
CA ILE A 94 -4.38 8.05 -7.53
C ILE A 94 -5.55 7.59 -6.66
N VAL A 95 -5.97 6.35 -6.89
CA VAL A 95 -7.11 5.72 -6.18
C VAL A 95 -6.72 4.47 -5.41
N HIS A 96 -5.53 3.92 -5.65
CA HIS A 96 -5.08 2.68 -5.02
C HIS A 96 -3.57 2.67 -4.84
N VAL A 97 -3.11 2.02 -3.79
CA VAL A 97 -1.69 1.82 -3.47
C VAL A 97 -1.48 0.41 -2.90
N GLU A 98 -0.37 -0.22 -3.24
CA GLU A 98 0.05 -1.51 -2.67
C GLU A 98 1.55 -1.53 -2.37
N PHE A 99 1.97 -2.44 -1.49
CA PHE A 99 3.35 -2.66 -1.09
C PHE A 99 4.00 -3.73 -1.96
N CYS A 100 5.12 -3.43 -2.62
CA CYS A 100 5.85 -4.40 -3.43
C CYS A 100 6.65 -5.37 -2.56
N LEU A 101 6.47 -6.67 -2.82
CA LEU A 101 7.25 -7.75 -2.21
C LEU A 101 8.49 -8.09 -3.04
N ASN A 102 8.41 -7.93 -4.36
CA ASN A 102 9.50 -8.12 -5.30
C ASN A 102 9.16 -7.41 -6.63
N ASP A 103 9.84 -7.79 -7.70
CA ASP A 103 9.68 -7.31 -9.07
C ASP A 103 8.36 -7.69 -9.74
N PHE A 104 7.61 -8.61 -9.14
CA PHE A 104 6.40 -9.15 -9.76
C PHE A 104 5.15 -9.07 -8.86
N LEU A 105 5.33 -9.11 -7.53
CA LEU A 105 4.25 -9.28 -6.56
C LEU A 105 4.11 -8.05 -5.67
N THR A 106 2.87 -7.71 -5.41
CA THR A 106 2.46 -6.76 -4.37
C THR A 106 1.61 -7.45 -3.32
N MET A 107 1.58 -6.88 -2.13
CA MET A 107 0.59 -7.14 -1.10
C MET A 107 -0.20 -5.86 -0.84
N GLY A 108 -1.52 -5.97 -0.75
CA GLY A 108 -2.38 -4.84 -0.46
C GLY A 108 -3.76 -5.27 0.01
N ALA A 109 -4.46 -4.34 0.66
CA ALA A 109 -5.90 -4.45 0.89
C ALA A 109 -6.60 -4.19 -0.46
N SER A 110 -7.05 -5.26 -1.14
CA SER A 110 -7.45 -5.18 -2.55
C SER A 110 -8.79 -5.84 -2.82
N GLY A 111 -9.53 -5.31 -3.80
CA GLY A 111 -10.84 -5.80 -4.23
C GLY A 111 -12.04 -5.05 -3.62
N GLY A 112 -11.79 -4.17 -2.65
CA GLY A 112 -12.81 -3.32 -2.04
C GLY A 112 -12.80 -1.89 -2.57
N GLY A 113 -13.76 -1.09 -2.10
CA GLY A 113 -13.90 0.33 -2.42
C GLY A 113 -14.93 0.99 -1.49
N SER A 114 -15.50 2.14 -1.87
CA SER A 114 -16.39 2.93 -1.00
C SER A 114 -17.68 2.24 -0.54
N LYS A 115 -17.97 1.06 -1.08
CA LYS A 115 -19.09 0.20 -0.70
C LYS A 115 -18.69 -0.98 0.20
N THR A 116 -17.41 -1.16 0.52
CA THR A 116 -16.91 -2.25 1.37
C THR A 116 -16.77 -1.73 2.79
N LYS A 117 -17.83 -1.75 3.59
CA LYS A 117 -17.87 -1.08 4.90
C LYS A 117 -17.89 -2.04 6.08
N THR A 118 -18.25 -3.30 5.84
CA THR A 118 -18.26 -4.35 6.86
C THR A 118 -17.45 -5.56 6.42
N GLU A 119 -17.19 -6.48 7.35
CA GLU A 119 -16.56 -7.77 7.05
C GLU A 119 -17.41 -8.60 6.09
N GLU A 120 -18.74 -8.53 6.19
CA GLU A 120 -19.65 -9.21 5.26
C GLU A 120 -19.54 -8.65 3.84
N ASP A 121 -19.47 -7.32 3.69
CA ASP A 121 -19.23 -6.69 2.38
C ASP A 121 -17.89 -7.17 1.80
N ALA A 122 -16.85 -7.20 2.64
CA ALA A 122 -15.50 -7.60 2.28
C ALA A 122 -15.48 -9.06 1.82
N SER A 123 -16.09 -9.95 2.59
CA SER A 123 -16.28 -11.36 2.25
C SER A 123 -17.01 -11.53 0.91
N ALA A 124 -18.16 -10.86 0.73
CA ALA A 124 -18.95 -10.93 -0.50
C ALA A 124 -18.20 -10.43 -1.75
N GLN A 125 -17.29 -9.48 -1.58
CA GLN A 125 -16.50 -8.88 -2.66
C GLN A 125 -15.13 -9.56 -2.83
N ASN A 126 -14.81 -10.57 -2.01
CA ASN A 126 -13.49 -11.16 -1.93
C ASN A 126 -12.40 -10.09 -1.69
N ALA A 127 -12.69 -9.11 -0.84
CA ALA A 127 -11.88 -7.93 -0.58
C ALA A 127 -11.15 -8.08 0.76
N TYR A 128 -9.82 -8.24 0.71
CA TYR A 128 -8.99 -8.52 1.88
C TYR A 128 -7.52 -8.23 1.55
N ILE A 129 -6.67 -8.25 2.57
CA ILE A 129 -5.21 -8.13 2.41
C ILE A 129 -4.67 -9.41 1.79
N LYS A 130 -4.06 -9.29 0.61
CA LYS A 130 -3.61 -10.44 -0.18
C LYS A 130 -2.47 -10.10 -1.12
N VAL A 131 -1.75 -11.14 -1.53
CA VAL A 131 -0.70 -11.04 -2.54
C VAL A 131 -1.31 -11.11 -3.94
N ARG A 132 -0.91 -10.22 -4.85
CA ARG A 132 -1.30 -10.21 -6.26
C ARG A 132 -0.12 -9.85 -7.16
N PRO A 133 -0.11 -10.29 -8.43
CA PRO A 133 0.81 -9.74 -9.42
C PRO A 133 0.58 -8.23 -9.61
N ILE A 134 1.66 -7.49 -9.85
CA ILE A 134 1.60 -6.08 -10.20
C ILE A 134 0.82 -5.93 -11.51
N ARG A 135 -0.38 -5.35 -11.42
CA ARG A 135 -1.21 -5.09 -12.59
C ARG A 135 -0.68 -3.87 -13.35
N GLN A 136 -0.29 -4.06 -14.62
CA GLN A 136 0.19 -2.95 -15.46
C GLN A 136 -0.92 -1.99 -15.88
N THR A 137 -2.17 -2.45 -15.99
CA THR A 137 -3.31 -1.59 -16.34
C THR A 137 -3.55 -0.53 -15.28
N ASN A 138 -3.55 0.74 -15.70
CA ASN A 138 -3.68 1.96 -14.88
C ASN A 138 -2.60 2.12 -13.80
N LEU A 139 -1.48 1.40 -13.92
CA LEU A 139 -0.33 1.61 -13.05
C LEU A 139 0.25 2.99 -13.38
N LYS A 140 0.24 3.90 -12.40
CA LYS A 140 0.76 5.26 -12.57
C LYS A 140 2.26 5.30 -12.37
N THR A 141 2.74 4.74 -11.27
CA THR A 141 4.15 4.76 -10.91
C THR A 141 4.49 3.73 -9.83
N ILE A 142 5.78 3.49 -9.66
CA ILE A 142 6.38 2.73 -8.56
C ILE A 142 7.43 3.63 -7.90
N ILE A 143 7.39 3.72 -6.58
CA ILE A 143 8.30 4.56 -5.79
C ILE A 143 9.03 3.71 -4.76
N ASN A 144 10.37 3.72 -4.80
CA ASN A 144 11.19 3.13 -3.74
C ASN A 144 11.27 4.11 -2.55
N VAL A 145 10.67 3.72 -1.41
CA VAL A 145 10.67 4.53 -0.18
C VAL A 145 11.85 4.22 0.76
N LEU A 146 12.67 3.22 0.44
CA LEU A 146 13.85 2.80 1.19
C LEU A 146 15.15 3.42 0.68
N LYS A 147 15.18 4.05 -0.49
CA LYS A 147 16.38 4.64 -1.12
C LYS A 147 17.11 5.67 -0.25
N ARG A 148 16.46 6.24 0.77
CA ARG A 148 17.08 7.17 1.74
C ARG A 148 17.78 6.47 2.91
N LEU A 149 17.65 5.15 3.02
CA LEU A 149 18.26 4.32 4.07
C LEU A 149 19.52 3.60 3.60
N GLU A 150 19.83 3.69 2.30
CA GLU A 150 21.11 3.31 1.68
C GLU A 150 22.17 4.38 1.93
#